data_AF-A0A509LEH4-F1
#
_entry.id   AF-A0A509LEH4-F1
#
_cell.length_a   1.000
_cell.length_b   1.000
_cell.length_c   1.000
_cell.angle_alpha   90.00
_cell.angle_beta   90.00
_cell.angle_gamma   90.00
#
_symmetry.space_group_name_H-M   'P 1'
#
loop_
_entity.id
_entity.type
_entity.pdbx_description
1 polymer ?
#
loop_
_entity_poly.entity_id
_entity_poly.type
_entity_poly.pdbx_seq_one_letter_code
_entity_poly.pdbx_strand_id
1 'polypeptide(L)' 'MEGQCHFLEGNTHAKSRIEYIKTLLPAVHIDPARVEMFNLSAAMGPRWAEICIEFTNRIKEMGPSPVWFARRKMAGKE' A
#
# COMPACT_ATOMS: atom_id res chain seq x y z
N MET A 1 9.54 -8.85 10.93
CA MET A 1 8.52 -9.91 11.06
C MET A 1 7.55 -9.54 12.17
N GLU A 2 6.37 -10.15 12.22
CA GLU A 2 5.38 -9.91 13.29
C GLU A 2 6.05 -10.15 14.66
N GLY A 3 5.86 -9.24 15.62
CA GLY A 3 6.52 -9.30 16.93
C GLY A 3 8.01 -8.86 16.99
N GLN A 4 8.68 -8.60 15.86
CA GLN A 4 10.04 -8.04 15.84
C GLN A 4 10.06 -6.51 15.78
N CYS A 5 9.02 -5.85 16.28
CA CYS A 5 9.03 -4.39 16.34
C CYS A 5 10.01 -3.95 17.44
N HIS A 6 10.84 -2.95 17.15
CA HIS A 6 11.70 -2.34 18.19
C HIS A 6 10.87 -1.77 19.36
N PHE A 7 9.63 -1.38 19.07
CA PHE A 7 8.66 -0.87 20.04
C PHE A 7 7.54 -1.88 20.33
N LEU A 8 7.86 -3.18 20.29
CA LEU A 8 6.99 -4.32 20.63
C LEU A 8 5.81 -4.55 19.68
N GLU A 9 4.83 -3.64 19.66
CA GLU A 9 3.51 -3.86 19.04
C GLU A 9 3.21 -2.92 17.86
N GLY A 10 4.09 -1.97 17.56
CA GLY A 10 3.84 -1.00 16.49
C GLY A 10 3.56 -1.64 15.12
N ASN A 11 4.19 -2.78 14.83
CA ASN A 11 3.97 -3.50 13.56
C ASN A 11 2.63 -4.27 13.53
N THR A 12 2.14 -4.81 14.65
CA THR A 12 0.84 -5.51 14.71
C THR A 12 -0.29 -4.50 14.60
N HIS A 13 -0.19 -3.35 15.27
CA HIS A 13 -1.14 -2.25 15.09
C HIS A 13 -1.16 -1.73 13.65
N ALA A 14 -0.01 -1.58 13.00
CA ALA A 14 0.06 -1.19 11.59
C ALA A 14 -0.63 -2.23 10.68
N LYS A 15 -0.39 -3.52 10.91
CA LYS A 15 -1.05 -4.61 10.18
C LYS A 15 -2.57 -4.54 10.34
N SER A 16 -3.08 -4.42 11.57
CA SER A 16 -4.53 -4.29 11.81
C SER A 16 -5.14 -3.07 11.12
N ARG A 17 -4.43 -1.94 11.09
CA ARG A 17 -4.90 -0.72 10.38
C ARG A 17 -4.92 -0.92 8.86
N ILE A 18 -3.94 -1.63 8.30
CA ILE A 18 -3.89 -1.93 6.87
C ILE A 18 -4.99 -2.91 6.47
N GLU A 19 -5.24 -3.94 7.28
CA GLU A 19 -6.38 -4.83 7.01
C GLU A 19 -7.71 -4.10 7.12
N TYR A 20 -7.88 -3.22 8.12
CA TYR A 20 -9.09 -2.41 8.24
C TYR A 20 -9.27 -1.46 7.04
N ILE A 21 -8.24 -0.71 6.63
CA ILE A 21 -8.37 0.22 5.50
C ILE A 21 -8.67 -0.50 4.19
N LYS A 22 -8.11 -1.70 3.96
CA LYS A 22 -8.44 -2.53 2.79
C LYS A 22 -9.93 -2.85 2.71
N THR A 23 -10.64 -2.97 3.85
CA THR A 23 -12.11 -3.15 3.86
C THR A 23 -12.88 -1.86 3.52
N LEU A 24 -12.30 -0.68 3.74
CA LEU A 24 -12.94 0.62 3.53
C LEU A 24 -12.73 1.17 2.12
N LEU A 25 -11.60 0.88 1.48
CA LEU A 25 -11.27 1.39 0.13
C LEU A 25 -12.34 1.11 -0.94
N PRO A 26 -13.02 -0.05 -0.97
CA PRO A 26 -14.09 -0.31 -1.94
C PRO A 26 -15.26 0.67 -1.83
N ALA A 27 -15.55 1.17 -0.63
CA ALA A 27 -16.65 2.12 -0.40
C ALA A 27 -16.42 3.48 -1.09
N VAL A 28 -15.18 3.79 -1.44
CA VAL A 28 -14.79 4.99 -2.21
C VAL A 28 -14.25 4.63 -3.60
N HIS A 29 -14.59 3.44 -4.09
CA HIS A 29 -14.22 2.93 -5.42
C HIS A 29 -12.70 2.86 -5.66
N ILE A 30 -11.93 2.60 -4.60
CA ILE A 30 -10.49 2.32 -4.70
C ILE A 30 -10.29 0.82 -4.49
N ASP A 31 -9.57 0.19 -5.42
CA ASP A 31 -9.21 -1.22 -5.30
C ASP A 31 -8.27 -1.44 -4.09
N PRO A 32 -8.61 -2.32 -3.13
CA PRO A 32 -7.79 -2.62 -1.97
C PRO A 32 -6.36 -3.07 -2.30
N ALA A 33 -6.13 -3.68 -3.46
CA ALA A 33 -4.81 -4.13 -3.90
C ALA A 33 -3.82 -2.97 -4.14
N ARG A 34 -4.31 -1.72 -4.13
CA ARG A 34 -3.47 -0.50 -4.19
C ARG A 34 -2.76 -0.16 -2.87
N VAL A 35 -3.04 -0.88 -1.79
CA VAL A 35 -2.37 -0.74 -0.49
C VAL A 35 -1.89 -2.10 -0.03
N GLU A 36 -0.63 -2.19 0.38
CA GLU A 36 -0.06 -3.42 0.93
C GLU A 36 0.95 -3.11 2.03
N MET A 37 1.05 -3.99 3.01
CA MET A 37 2.07 -3.92 4.05
C MET A 37 3.01 -5.12 3.96
N PHE A 38 4.31 -4.83 4.00
CA PHE A 38 5.36 -5.84 4.03
C PHE A 38 6.19 -5.67 5.30
N ASN A 39 6.61 -6.78 5.92
CA ASN A 39 7.56 -6.74 7.02
C ASN A 39 8.96 -7.11 6.54
N LEU A 40 9.93 -6.23 6.80
CA LEU A 40 11.34 -6.40 6.43
C LEU A 40 12.22 -6.05 7.64
N SER A 41 13.34 -6.76 7.79
CA SER A 41 14.42 -6.34 8.70
C SER A 41 15.41 -5.42 7.99
N ALA A 42 16.29 -4.75 8.74
CA ALA A 42 17.33 -3.89 8.16
C ALA A 42 18.33 -4.64 7.26
N ALA A 43 18.43 -5.97 7.39
CA ALA A 43 19.32 -6.82 6.60
C ALA A 43 18.71 -7.32 5.28
N MET A 44 17.41 -7.06 5.03
CA MET A 44 16.67 -7.63 3.89
C MET A 44 16.71 -6.74 2.63
N GLY A 45 17.89 -6.21 2.29
CA GLY A 45 18.07 -5.32 1.13
C GLY A 45 17.61 -5.92 -0.22
N PRO A 46 18.03 -7.13 -0.61
CA PRO A 46 17.58 -7.76 -1.85
C PRO A 46 16.05 -7.98 -1.89
N ARG A 47 15.47 -8.45 -0.78
CA ARG A 47 14.02 -8.68 -0.69
C ARG A 47 13.22 -7.38 -0.80
N TRP A 48 13.74 -6.28 -0.27
CA TRP A 48 13.14 -4.95 -0.46
C TRP A 48 13.05 -4.58 -1.94
N ALA A 49 14.13 -4.77 -2.70
CA ALA A 49 14.15 -4.47 -4.12
C ALA A 49 13.12 -5.32 -4.91
N GLU A 50 13.01 -6.61 -4.60
CA GLU A 50 11.99 -7.50 -5.18
C GLU A 50 10.57 -7.00 -4.90
N ILE A 51 10.26 -6.64 -3.65
CA ILE A 51 8.94 -6.12 -3.26
C ILE A 51 8.63 -4.82 -3.99
N CYS A 52 9.60 -3.91 -4.11
CA CYS A 52 9.41 -2.67 -4.86
C CYS A 52 9.08 -2.94 -6.33
N ILE A 53 9.77 -3.88 -6.97
CA ILE A 53 9.51 -4.27 -8.36
C ILE A 53 8.12 -4.90 -8.49
N GLU A 54 7.80 -5.88 -7.65
CA GLU A 54 6.51 -6.58 -7.65
C GLU A 54 5.34 -5.61 -7.48
N PHE A 55 5.39 -4.79 -6.43
CA PHE A 55 4.31 -3.86 -6.12
C PHE A 55 4.21 -2.76 -7.17
N THR A 56 5.32 -2.28 -7.72
CA THR A 56 5.31 -1.31 -8.83
C THR A 56 4.62 -1.90 -10.07
N ASN A 57 4.94 -3.14 -10.43
CA ASN A 57 4.33 -3.81 -11.57
C ASN A 57 2.83 -4.00 -11.37
N ARG A 58 2.42 -4.46 -10.18
CA ARG A 58 1.01 -4.55 -9.79
C ARG A 58 0.28 -3.22 -9.98
N ILE A 59 0.83 -2.11 -9.47
CA ILE A 59 0.20 -0.79 -9.62
C ILE A 59 0.14 -0.32 -11.08
N LYS A 60 1.16 -0.62 -11.89
CA LYS A 60 1.16 -0.31 -13.32
C LYS A 60 0.06 -1.06 -14.06
N GLU A 61 -0.11 -2.35 -13.80
CA GLU A 61 -1.16 -3.19 -14.40
C GLU A 61 -2.56 -2.69 -14.04
N MET A 62 -2.74 -2.16 -12.82
CA MET A 62 -4.00 -1.56 -12.38
C MET A 62 -4.27 -0.17 -12.99
N GLY A 63 -3.29 0.45 -13.64
CA GLY A 63 -3.40 1.79 -14.21
C GLY A 63 -3.50 2.94 -13.18
N PRO A 64 -3.70 4.18 -13.67
CA PRO A 64 -3.71 5.37 -12.82
C PRO A 64 -4.80 5.33 -11.74
N SER A 65 -4.50 5.94 -10.59
CA SER A 65 -5.44 5.96 -9.46
C SER A 65 -6.71 6.78 -9.76
N PRO A 66 -7.90 6.34 -9.34
CA PRO A 66 -9.14 7.14 -9.40
C PRO A 66 -8.98 8.53 -8.75
N VAL A 67 -8.17 8.63 -7.69
CA VAL A 67 -7.87 9.90 -7.00
C VAL A 67 -7.13 10.87 -7.93
N TRP A 68 -6.24 10.38 -8.78
CA TRP A 68 -5.52 11.21 -9.75
C TRP A 68 -6.48 11.81 -10.77
N PHE A 69 -7.40 11.01 -11.32
CA PHE A 69 -8.43 11.50 -12.23
C PHE A 69 -9.35 12.52 -11.56
N ALA A 70 -9.83 12.24 -10.33
CA ALA A 70 -10.66 13.17 -9.57
C ALA A 70 -9.95 14.52 -9.36
N ARG A 71 -8.66 14.51 -9.01
CA ARG A 71 -7.86 15.73 -8.83
C ARG A 71 -7.68 16.50 -10.13
N ARG A 72 -7.47 15.83 -11.26
CA ARG A 72 -7.33 16.48 -12.58
C ARG A 72 -8.62 17.14 -13.03
N LYS A 73 -9.75 16.46 -12.85
CA LYS A 73 -11.08 17.02 -13.13
C LYS A 73 -11.34 18.27 -12.28
N MET A 74 -11.06 18.23 -10.97
CA MET A 74 -11.18 19.40 -10.10
C MET A 74 -10.26 20.56 -10.51
N ALA A 75 -9.11 20.26 -11.11
CA ALA A 75 -8.15 21.27 -11.58
C ALA A 75 -8.45 21.82 -12.99
N GLY A 76 -9.53 21.37 -13.66
CA GLY A 76 -9.87 21.78 -15.03
C GLY A 76 -8.85 21.33 -16.08
N LYS A 77 -8.10 20.26 -15.81
CA LYS A 77 -7.06 19.71 -16.69
C LYS A 77 -7.51 18.33 -17.18
N GLU A 78 -8.52 18.30 -18.04
CA GLU A 78 -8.88 17.08 -18.78
C GLU A 78 -7.81 16.82 -19.85
#